data_AF-A0A6L8A4Z9-F1
#
_entry.id   AF-A0A6L8A4Z9-F1
#
_cell.length_a   1.000
_cell.length_b   1.000
_cell.length_c   1.000
_cell.angle_alpha   90.00
_cell.angle_beta   90.00
_cell.angle_gamma   90.00
#
_symmetry.space_group_name_H-M   'P 1'
#
loop_
_entity.id
_entity.type
_entity.pdbx_description
1 polymer ?
#
loop_
_entity_poly.entity_id
_entity_poly.type
_entity_poly.pdbx_seq_one_letter_code
_entity_poly.pdbx_strand_id
1 'polypeptide(L)'
;VEEEPVVRILHHGEVAACVPAAALAHDTPVIHRTLLEDAPAPLRSAWSWQPEQLPPASADGIRTPQGQRSWLQVLETMLDDPTLASKRWIWQQYDHQVQGNTVLGPGAADAAVIRLRPQRGPEAMAPTRRALALTVDCNNRWAALDPREGGKAAVAEAARNLSCVAAEPLAVTDNLNFPSPETPEGYWALAKACQGVAEACRALGTPVTGGNVSLYNETRQADGTPCPIQPTPVIGMVGLIEDHRMTVTMGWPAADQDIWLLGVPLATVDERVSLGGSSYLATIHGQTTGRPPRQDLALEAALQDLLRSLIRSGVVTAAHDAGEGGWLVALVESCLKGRRGARVQLPETGLRPDVLLFAEGGARVLVSVPAHQSDRLQQAAGGADVPCQRLGVVTATPALQVVVGHQPWLTADLAHLACIDEQAIPRRIKSQA
;
A
#
# COMPACT_ATOMS: atom_id res chain seq x y z
N VAL A 1 39.00 39.70 3.49
CA VAL A 1 37.94 39.40 4.47
C VAL A 1 36.67 39.51 3.70
N GLU A 2 36.09 38.38 3.29
CA GLU A 2 34.79 38.40 2.61
C GLU A 2 33.76 38.93 3.62
N GLU A 3 32.96 39.92 3.20
CA GLU A 3 31.88 40.45 4.03
C GLU A 3 30.90 39.31 4.35
N GLU A 4 30.54 39.17 5.62
CA GLU A 4 29.61 38.15 6.07
C GLU A 4 28.25 38.35 5.36
N PRO A 5 27.68 37.31 4.75
CA PRO A 5 26.42 37.43 4.03
C PRO A 5 25.29 37.79 5.01
N VAL A 6 24.59 38.90 4.74
CA VAL A 6 23.48 39.40 5.57
C VAL A 6 22.16 39.48 4.81
N VAL A 7 21.05 39.28 5.53
CA VAL A 7 19.71 39.61 5.06
C VAL A 7 19.36 41.00 5.59
N ARG A 8 19.19 41.96 4.67
CA ARG A 8 18.84 43.34 4.97
C ARG A 8 17.42 43.64 4.51
N ILE A 9 16.58 44.08 5.44
CA ILE A 9 15.20 44.49 5.17
C ILE A 9 15.16 46.02 5.20
N LEU A 10 14.69 46.62 4.11
CA LEU A 10 14.53 48.06 3.99
C LEU A 10 13.06 48.44 4.13
N HIS A 11 12.77 49.50 4.88
CA HIS A 11 11.44 50.09 5.00
C HIS A 11 11.56 51.60 4.82
N HIS A 12 10.84 52.16 3.86
CA HIS A 12 10.94 53.58 3.46
C HIS A 12 12.37 54.08 3.16
N GLY A 13 13.22 53.20 2.62
CA GLY A 13 14.61 53.54 2.29
C GLY A 13 15.58 53.45 3.47
N GLU A 14 15.10 53.15 4.67
CA GLU A 14 15.92 52.93 5.87
C GLU A 14 16.05 51.44 6.19
N VAL A 15 17.13 51.07 6.88
CA VAL A 15 17.38 49.69 7.31
C VAL A 15 16.49 49.38 8.52
N ALA A 16 15.47 48.55 8.30
CA ALA A 16 14.56 48.09 9.35
C ALA A 16 15.09 46.87 10.11
N ALA A 17 15.83 46.00 9.42
CA ALA A 17 16.52 44.86 10.02
C ALA A 17 17.77 44.49 9.21
N CYS A 18 18.81 44.03 9.89
CA CYS A 18 20.01 43.49 9.27
C CYS A 18 20.52 42.34 10.13
N VAL A 19 20.39 41.11 9.64
CA VAL A 19 20.78 39.89 10.37
C VAL A 19 21.72 39.04 9.51
N PRO A 20 22.67 38.31 10.11
CA PRO A 20 23.47 37.33 9.37
C PRO A 20 22.57 36.31 8.69
N ALA A 21 22.86 35.98 7.43
CA ALA A 21 22.11 34.95 6.71
C ALA A 21 22.23 33.58 7.41
N ALA A 22 23.39 33.32 8.04
CA ALA A 22 23.65 32.12 8.83
C ALA A 22 22.67 31.95 9.99
N ALA A 23 22.42 33.01 10.74
CA ALA A 23 21.49 33.05 11.87
C ALA A 23 20.05 32.67 11.50
N LEU A 24 19.64 32.92 10.24
CA LEU A 24 18.31 32.57 9.75
C LEU A 24 18.21 31.17 9.13
N ALA A 25 19.33 30.58 8.71
CA ALA A 25 19.34 29.38 7.91
C ALA A 25 19.92 28.17 8.66
N HIS A 26 21.17 28.23 9.10
CA HIS A 26 21.91 27.05 9.57
C HIS A 26 22.37 27.10 11.03
N ASP A 27 22.35 28.28 11.67
CA ASP A 27 22.70 28.40 13.10
C ASP A 27 21.50 28.13 14.04
N THR A 28 20.48 27.43 13.55
CA THR A 28 19.36 27.02 14.39
C THR A 28 19.79 25.86 15.31
N PRO A 29 19.57 25.95 16.64
CA PRO A 29 19.99 24.90 17.56
C PRO A 29 19.32 23.56 17.24
N VAL A 30 20.13 22.51 17.09
CA VAL A 30 19.62 21.14 16.97
C VAL A 30 19.33 20.58 18.36
N ILE A 31 18.09 20.19 18.60
CA ILE A 31 17.65 19.64 19.88
C ILE A 31 17.90 18.13 19.89
N HIS A 32 18.76 17.68 20.79
CA HIS A 32 19.00 16.25 21.03
C HIS A 32 18.10 15.73 22.16
N ARG A 33 17.46 14.58 21.93
CA ARG A 33 16.64 13.88 22.92
C ARG A 33 17.09 12.44 23.06
N THR A 34 16.93 11.88 24.26
CA THR A 34 17.23 10.48 24.54
C THR A 34 16.09 9.60 24.03
N LEU A 35 16.43 8.57 23.26
CA LEU A 35 15.46 7.57 22.82
C LEU A 35 15.14 6.60 23.95
N LEU A 36 13.88 6.15 24.01
CA LEU A 36 13.51 5.01 24.83
C LEU A 36 14.27 3.77 24.35
N GLU A 37 14.80 2.99 25.29
CA GLU A 37 15.49 1.72 25.00
C GLU A 37 14.50 0.69 24.43
N ASP A 38 13.35 0.56 25.10
CA ASP A 38 12.26 -0.34 24.72
C ASP A 38 11.10 0.40 24.05
N ALA A 39 10.27 -0.37 23.32
CA ALA A 39 9.00 0.15 22.83
C ALA A 39 8.10 0.60 23.99
N PRO A 40 7.31 1.69 23.85
CA PRO A 40 6.36 2.13 24.86
C PRO A 40 5.45 1.01 25.40
N ALA A 41 5.12 1.05 26.70
CA ALA A 41 4.35 -0.01 27.36
C ALA A 41 3.00 -0.34 26.67
N PRO A 42 2.21 0.64 26.19
CA PRO A 42 0.99 0.35 25.43
C PRO A 42 1.23 -0.48 24.17
N LEU A 43 2.32 -0.23 23.43
CA LEU A 43 2.66 -1.00 22.24
C LEU A 43 3.05 -2.43 22.58
N ARG A 44 3.86 -2.63 23.64
CA ARG A 44 4.21 -3.99 24.10
C ARG A 44 2.98 -4.79 24.51
N SER A 45 1.99 -4.14 25.12
CA SER A 45 0.69 -4.76 25.43
C SER A 45 -0.06 -5.13 24.15
N ALA A 46 -0.11 -4.24 23.16
CA ALA A 46 -0.75 -4.51 21.87
C ALA A 46 -0.09 -5.69 21.13
N TRP A 47 1.24 -5.82 21.19
CA TRP A 47 1.99 -6.92 20.56
C TRP A 47 1.72 -8.30 21.18
N SER A 48 1.13 -8.37 22.37
CA SER A 48 0.74 -9.64 23.01
C SER A 48 -0.55 -10.25 22.44
N TRP A 49 -1.28 -9.50 21.60
CA TRP A 49 -2.49 -9.97 20.95
C TRP A 49 -2.22 -11.12 19.99
N GLN A 50 -3.16 -12.07 19.90
CA GLN A 50 -3.10 -13.23 19.03
C GLN A 50 -4.46 -13.49 18.36
N PRO A 51 -4.50 -14.06 17.13
CA PRO A 51 -5.75 -14.36 16.42
C PRO A 51 -6.74 -15.24 17.21
N GLU A 52 -6.25 -16.10 18.11
CA GLU A 52 -7.08 -16.99 18.94
C GLU A 52 -7.97 -16.24 19.92
N GLN A 53 -7.66 -14.95 20.19
CA GLN A 53 -8.50 -14.08 21.01
C GLN A 53 -9.77 -13.62 20.27
N LEU A 54 -9.82 -13.79 18.94
CA LEU A 54 -11.03 -13.53 18.16
C LEU A 54 -12.04 -14.68 18.29
N PRO A 55 -13.35 -14.37 18.16
CA PRO A 55 -14.39 -15.39 18.13
C PRO A 55 -14.08 -16.51 17.11
N PRO A 56 -14.52 -17.75 17.36
CA PRO A 56 -14.28 -18.84 16.42
C PRO A 56 -14.79 -18.53 15.02
N ALA A 57 -13.94 -18.79 14.02
CA ALA A 57 -14.25 -18.71 12.61
C ALA A 57 -14.41 -20.13 12.03
N SER A 58 -15.35 -20.31 11.12
CA SER A 58 -15.61 -21.57 10.42
C SER A 58 -15.74 -21.35 8.92
N ALA A 59 -15.98 -22.42 8.16
CA ALA A 59 -16.23 -22.30 6.73
C ALA A 59 -17.45 -21.42 6.38
N ASP A 60 -18.43 -21.32 7.29
CA ASP A 60 -19.67 -20.55 7.07
C ASP A 60 -19.57 -19.08 7.50
N GLY A 61 -18.42 -18.66 8.05
CA GLY A 61 -18.20 -17.27 8.48
C GLY A 61 -17.63 -17.15 9.90
N ILE A 62 -17.94 -16.03 10.53
CA ILE A 62 -17.47 -15.69 11.89
C ILE A 62 -18.60 -15.15 12.75
N ARG A 63 -18.57 -15.48 14.04
CA ARG A 63 -19.49 -14.91 15.02
C ARG A 63 -18.94 -13.58 15.54
N THR A 64 -19.65 -12.50 15.26
CA THR A 64 -19.35 -11.16 15.81
C THR A 64 -20.29 -10.83 16.97
N PRO A 65 -20.02 -9.78 17.77
CA PRO A 65 -20.99 -9.27 18.75
C PRO A 65 -22.37 -8.96 18.16
N GLN A 66 -22.43 -8.61 16.87
CA GLN A 66 -23.65 -8.30 16.13
C GLN A 66 -24.37 -9.55 15.58
N GLY A 67 -23.81 -10.74 15.76
CA GLY A 67 -24.36 -12.01 15.29
C GLY A 67 -23.42 -12.78 14.35
N GLN A 68 -23.93 -13.89 13.82
CA GLN A 68 -23.22 -14.68 12.79
C GLN A 68 -23.16 -13.88 11.49
N ARG A 69 -21.96 -13.77 10.90
CA ARG A 69 -21.75 -13.12 9.61
C ARG A 69 -21.07 -14.10 8.65
N SER A 70 -21.60 -14.24 7.44
CA SER A 70 -20.93 -15.02 6.39
C SER A 70 -19.67 -14.32 5.89
N TRP A 71 -18.77 -15.05 5.23
CA TRP A 71 -17.58 -14.44 4.61
C TRP A 71 -17.92 -13.40 3.55
N LEU A 72 -19.05 -13.57 2.85
CA LEU A 72 -19.58 -12.56 1.95
C LEU A 72 -19.95 -11.27 2.71
N GLN A 73 -20.70 -11.36 3.80
CA GLN A 73 -21.08 -10.18 4.59
C GLN A 73 -19.87 -9.46 5.23
N VAL A 74 -18.84 -10.23 5.60
CA VAL A 74 -17.56 -9.69 6.06
C VAL A 74 -16.88 -8.91 4.92
N LEU A 75 -16.74 -9.52 3.74
CA LEU A 75 -16.15 -8.87 2.57
C LEU A 75 -16.94 -7.61 2.15
N GLU A 76 -18.26 -7.66 2.16
CA GLU A 76 -19.12 -6.51 1.87
C GLU A 76 -18.87 -5.35 2.85
N THR A 77 -18.63 -5.66 4.13
CA THR A 77 -18.28 -4.63 5.14
C THR A 77 -16.91 -4.04 4.87
N MET A 78 -15.94 -4.88 4.51
CA MET A 78 -14.59 -4.44 4.15
C MET A 78 -14.61 -3.52 2.93
N LEU A 79 -15.34 -3.88 1.87
CA LEU A 79 -15.47 -3.06 0.67
C LEU A 79 -16.28 -1.77 0.88
N ASP A 80 -17.06 -1.67 1.97
CA ASP A 80 -17.72 -0.42 2.36
C ASP A 80 -16.83 0.48 3.24
N ASP A 81 -15.66 0.00 3.69
CA ASP A 81 -14.70 0.82 4.44
C ASP A 81 -14.04 1.85 3.50
N PRO A 82 -14.07 3.17 3.81
CA PRO A 82 -13.50 4.19 2.94
C PRO A 82 -12.02 4.02 2.62
N THR A 83 -11.27 3.33 3.49
CA THR A 83 -9.84 3.05 3.31
C THR A 83 -9.62 2.05 2.18
N LEU A 84 -10.48 1.04 2.07
CA LEU A 84 -10.40 -0.01 1.04
C LEU A 84 -11.21 0.33 -0.21
N ALA A 85 -12.38 0.94 -0.05
CA ALA A 85 -13.32 1.17 -1.13
C ALA A 85 -12.75 2.02 -2.28
N SER A 86 -13.34 1.88 -3.47
CA SER A 86 -12.96 2.62 -4.65
C SER A 86 -12.92 4.13 -4.43
N LYS A 87 -11.76 4.71 -4.74
CA LYS A 87 -11.52 6.16 -4.69
C LYS A 87 -12.11 6.91 -5.91
N ARG A 88 -12.95 6.25 -6.71
CA ARG A 88 -13.55 6.81 -7.94
C ARG A 88 -14.21 8.16 -7.74
N TRP A 89 -14.96 8.30 -6.65
CA TRP A 89 -15.64 9.55 -6.34
C TRP A 89 -14.67 10.74 -6.18
N ILE A 90 -13.44 10.50 -5.70
CA ILE A 90 -12.43 11.54 -5.50
C ILE A 90 -11.84 11.94 -6.85
N TRP A 91 -11.25 11.00 -7.58
CA TRP A 91 -10.46 11.34 -8.77
C TRP A 91 -11.29 11.77 -9.99
N GLN A 92 -12.59 11.45 -10.05
CA GLN A 92 -13.48 11.96 -11.10
C GLN A 92 -13.76 13.46 -11.01
N GLN A 93 -13.39 14.10 -9.90
CA GLN A 93 -13.54 15.54 -9.72
C GLN A 93 -12.36 16.32 -10.34
N TYR A 94 -11.30 15.62 -10.75
CA TYR A 94 -10.09 16.23 -11.30
C TYR A 94 -9.86 15.79 -12.74
N ASP A 95 -9.22 16.66 -13.52
CA ASP A 95 -8.70 16.28 -14.81
C ASP A 95 -7.49 15.35 -14.67
N HIS A 96 -7.41 14.35 -15.54
CA HIS A 96 -6.31 13.40 -15.63
C HIS A 96 -5.85 13.21 -17.09
N GLN A 97 -6.23 14.10 -18.01
CA GLN A 97 -6.02 13.96 -19.46
C GLN A 97 -5.33 15.17 -20.11
N VAL A 98 -5.34 16.35 -19.47
CA VAL A 98 -4.65 17.55 -19.92
C VAL A 98 -3.18 17.21 -20.20
N GLN A 99 -2.65 17.78 -21.29
CA GLN A 99 -1.34 17.45 -21.88
C GLN A 99 -1.22 16.07 -22.56
N GLY A 100 -2.26 15.23 -22.51
CA GLY A 100 -2.34 13.99 -23.29
C GLY A 100 -1.20 12.99 -23.05
N ASN A 101 -0.58 13.06 -21.87
CA ASN A 101 0.56 12.22 -21.49
C ASN A 101 0.18 11.04 -20.60
N THR A 102 -1.01 11.03 -20.01
CA THR A 102 -1.46 9.93 -19.16
C THR A 102 -1.58 8.63 -19.96
N VAL A 103 -0.84 7.61 -19.54
CA VAL A 103 -0.90 6.24 -20.08
C VAL A 103 -1.84 5.40 -19.23
N LEU A 104 -1.60 5.37 -17.92
CA LEU A 104 -2.47 4.73 -16.93
C LEU A 104 -3.00 5.81 -15.98
N GLY A 105 -4.32 5.99 -16.01
CA GLY A 105 -5.02 6.95 -15.16
C GLY A 105 -5.35 6.38 -13.78
N PRO A 106 -5.93 7.22 -12.90
CA PRO A 106 -6.29 6.80 -11.54
C PRO A 106 -7.28 5.62 -11.56
N GLY A 107 -7.03 4.63 -10.70
CA GLY A 107 -7.86 3.44 -10.55
C GLY A 107 -7.72 2.39 -11.66
N ALA A 108 -6.78 2.55 -12.60
CA ALA A 108 -6.47 1.54 -13.62
C ALA A 108 -5.41 0.53 -13.16
N ALA A 109 -4.50 0.94 -12.28
CA ALA A 109 -3.39 0.15 -11.75
C ALA A 109 -2.91 0.74 -10.42
N ASP A 110 -1.94 0.07 -9.80
CA ASP A 110 -1.35 0.44 -8.50
C ASP A 110 -0.54 1.75 -8.54
N ALA A 111 -0.08 2.16 -9.72
CA ALA A 111 0.62 3.42 -9.93
C ALA A 111 0.12 4.15 -11.18
N ALA A 112 0.11 5.49 -11.11
CA ALA A 112 -0.19 6.33 -12.26
C ALA A 112 1.00 6.34 -13.22
N VAL A 113 0.76 6.27 -14.53
CA VAL A 113 1.84 6.27 -15.54
C VAL A 113 1.67 7.44 -16.49
N ILE A 114 2.70 8.29 -16.57
CA ILE A 114 2.75 9.50 -17.39
C ILE A 114 3.90 9.40 -18.40
N ARG A 115 3.56 9.47 -19.69
CA ARG A 115 4.51 9.46 -20.81
C ARG A 115 5.44 10.68 -20.76
N LEU A 116 6.73 10.44 -20.95
CA LEU A 116 7.74 11.48 -21.13
C LEU A 116 7.71 11.94 -22.60
N ARG A 117 6.92 12.97 -22.87
CA ARG A 117 6.77 13.58 -24.20
C ARG A 117 6.85 15.10 -24.09
N PRO A 118 7.67 15.77 -24.93
CA PRO A 118 7.70 17.23 -25.00
C PRO A 118 6.31 17.81 -25.26
N GLN A 119 5.98 18.90 -24.56
CA GLN A 119 4.68 19.59 -24.74
C GLN A 119 4.70 20.66 -25.83
N ARG A 120 5.89 21.05 -26.29
CA ARG A 120 6.10 22.15 -27.23
C ARG A 120 7.14 21.77 -28.27
N GLY A 121 7.05 22.41 -29.44
CA GLY A 121 8.01 22.22 -30.52
C GLY A 121 7.68 21.04 -31.45
N PRO A 122 8.50 20.83 -32.50
CA PRO A 122 8.26 19.82 -33.53
C PRO A 122 8.25 18.38 -32.99
N GLU A 123 8.95 18.14 -31.87
CA GLU A 123 9.00 16.83 -31.20
C GLU A 123 7.77 16.51 -30.36
N ALA A 124 6.84 17.46 -30.18
CA ALA A 124 5.64 17.22 -29.37
C ALA A 124 4.77 16.10 -29.94
N MET A 125 4.80 15.85 -31.25
CA MET A 125 4.09 14.74 -31.89
C MET A 125 4.97 13.51 -32.15
N ALA A 126 6.23 13.53 -31.72
CA ALA A 126 7.11 12.39 -31.91
C ALA A 126 6.68 11.21 -31.00
N PRO A 127 6.74 9.96 -31.51
CA PRO A 127 6.46 8.79 -30.70
C PRO A 127 7.53 8.65 -29.62
N THR A 128 7.13 8.75 -28.35
CA THR A 128 8.01 8.47 -27.21
C THR A 128 7.56 7.20 -26.49
N ARG A 129 8.53 6.45 -25.97
CA ARG A 129 8.29 5.17 -25.28
C ARG A 129 8.44 5.29 -23.77
N ARG A 130 9.33 6.17 -23.31
CA ARG A 130 9.61 6.32 -21.88
C ARG A 130 8.43 6.97 -21.15
N ALA A 131 8.22 6.54 -19.91
CA ALA A 131 7.22 7.10 -19.00
C ALA A 131 7.77 7.11 -17.57
N LEU A 132 7.14 7.92 -16.72
CA LEU A 132 7.31 7.88 -15.28
C LEU A 132 6.07 7.24 -14.65
N ALA A 133 6.30 6.38 -13.66
CA ALA A 133 5.25 5.91 -12.77
C ALA A 133 5.35 6.61 -11.42
N LEU A 134 4.20 6.89 -10.80
CA LEU A 134 4.12 7.57 -9.51
C LEU A 134 3.11 6.87 -8.59
N THR A 135 3.48 6.72 -7.32
CA THR A 135 2.61 6.20 -6.25
C THR A 135 2.87 6.92 -4.92
N VAL A 136 1.92 6.82 -4.00
CA VAL A 136 2.01 7.35 -2.64
C VAL A 136 1.41 6.34 -1.67
N ASP A 137 2.17 5.93 -0.66
CA ASP A 137 1.81 4.80 0.20
C ASP A 137 2.11 5.08 1.68
N CYS A 138 1.21 4.63 2.55
CA CYS A 138 1.37 4.68 4.01
C CYS A 138 0.28 3.87 4.73
N ASN A 139 0.65 2.75 5.34
CA ASN A 139 -0.21 2.08 6.32
C ASN A 139 0.04 2.67 7.73
N ASN A 140 -0.80 3.64 8.12
CA ASN A 140 -0.68 4.31 9.42
C ASN A 140 -0.95 3.40 10.63
N ARG A 141 -1.79 2.35 10.48
CA ARG A 141 -2.03 1.37 11.56
C ARG A 141 -0.76 0.58 11.87
N TRP A 142 -0.03 0.17 10.84
CA TRP A 142 1.24 -0.52 11.01
C TRP A 142 2.29 0.40 11.63
N ALA A 143 2.39 1.64 11.16
CA ALA A 143 3.30 2.63 11.73
C ALA A 143 2.93 3.01 13.18
N ALA A 144 1.65 2.96 13.56
CA ALA A 144 1.22 3.17 14.94
C ALA A 144 1.58 2.01 15.87
N LEU A 145 1.49 0.77 15.38
CA LEU A 145 1.73 -0.43 16.19
C LEU A 145 3.21 -0.81 16.26
N ASP A 146 3.96 -0.69 15.16
CA ASP A 146 5.41 -0.88 15.10
C ASP A 146 5.98 0.13 14.08
N PRO A 147 6.42 1.33 14.51
CA PRO A 147 6.83 2.40 13.59
C PRO A 147 7.97 1.99 12.66
N ARG A 148 8.87 1.10 13.09
CA ARG A 148 9.98 0.64 12.26
C ARG A 148 9.49 -0.28 11.14
N GLU A 149 8.63 -1.23 11.45
CA GLU A 149 8.03 -2.10 10.42
C GLU A 149 7.07 -1.32 9.52
N GLY A 150 6.29 -0.36 10.06
CA GLY A 150 5.44 0.53 9.27
C GLY A 150 6.24 1.43 8.30
N GLY A 151 7.38 1.97 8.74
CA GLY A 151 8.28 2.73 7.88
C GLY A 151 8.91 1.89 6.76
N LYS A 152 9.26 0.63 7.04
CA LYS A 152 9.72 -0.31 6.01
C LYS A 152 8.61 -0.61 5.00
N ALA A 153 7.42 -0.91 5.50
CA ALA A 153 6.27 -1.29 4.70
C ALA A 153 5.87 -0.19 3.72
N ALA A 154 5.83 1.08 4.15
CA ALA A 154 5.46 2.19 3.27
C ALA A 154 6.42 2.32 2.06
N VAL A 155 7.72 2.13 2.26
CA VAL A 155 8.71 2.15 1.16
C VAL A 155 8.59 0.90 0.28
N ALA A 156 8.42 -0.27 0.89
CA ALA A 156 8.29 -1.54 0.17
C ALA A 156 7.02 -1.56 -0.71
N GLU A 157 5.89 -1.11 -0.18
CA GLU A 157 4.61 -1.00 -0.87
C GLU A 157 4.70 -0.01 -2.04
N ALA A 158 5.29 1.17 -1.84
CA ALA A 158 5.50 2.13 -2.92
C ALA A 158 6.35 1.54 -4.06
N ALA A 159 7.44 0.83 -3.74
CA ALA A 159 8.27 0.19 -4.75
C ALA A 159 7.55 -0.97 -5.47
N ARG A 160 6.71 -1.71 -4.73
CA ARG A 160 5.89 -2.81 -5.24
C ARG A 160 4.80 -2.31 -6.20
N ASN A 161 4.11 -1.23 -5.85
CA ASN A 161 3.08 -0.59 -6.68
C ASN A 161 3.66 -0.06 -8.01
N LEU A 162 4.87 0.51 -7.99
CA LEU A 162 5.61 0.84 -9.21
C LEU A 162 5.96 -0.41 -10.03
N SER A 163 6.38 -1.49 -9.36
CA SER A 163 6.75 -2.73 -10.03
C SER A 163 5.56 -3.44 -10.68
N CYS A 164 4.35 -3.33 -10.13
CA CYS A 164 3.10 -3.82 -10.74
C CYS A 164 2.80 -3.20 -12.11
N VAL A 165 3.27 -1.98 -12.38
CA VAL A 165 3.20 -1.33 -13.70
C VAL A 165 4.50 -1.41 -14.49
N ALA A 166 5.40 -2.34 -14.13
CA ALA A 166 6.72 -2.57 -14.74
C ALA A 166 7.72 -1.39 -14.62
N ALA A 167 7.45 -0.44 -13.74
CA ALA A 167 8.35 0.68 -13.49
C ALA A 167 9.46 0.29 -12.53
N GLU A 168 10.69 0.67 -12.85
CA GLU A 168 11.84 0.53 -11.98
C GLU A 168 11.83 1.66 -10.93
N PRO A 169 11.72 1.35 -9.62
CA PRO A 169 11.79 2.36 -8.57
C PRO A 169 13.11 3.14 -8.63
N LEU A 170 13.05 4.48 -8.57
CA LEU A 170 14.24 5.33 -8.69
C LEU A 170 14.52 6.17 -7.44
N ALA A 171 13.50 6.81 -6.87
CA ALA A 171 13.68 7.76 -5.80
C ALA A 171 12.41 7.94 -4.97
N VAL A 172 12.62 8.32 -3.71
CA VAL A 172 11.59 8.58 -2.72
C VAL A 172 11.52 10.07 -2.40
N THR A 173 10.30 10.54 -2.13
CA THR A 173 10.05 11.72 -1.30
C THR A 173 9.26 11.29 -0.06
N ASP A 174 9.68 11.72 1.13
CA ASP A 174 8.99 11.39 2.37
C ASP A 174 8.23 12.59 2.95
N ASN A 175 7.00 12.37 3.39
CA ASN A 175 6.22 13.34 4.14
C ASN A 175 5.92 12.75 5.53
N LEU A 176 6.77 13.10 6.49
CA LEU A 176 6.76 12.56 7.84
C LEU A 176 5.78 13.38 8.69
N ASN A 177 4.64 12.79 9.06
CA ASN A 177 3.66 13.42 9.94
C ASN A 177 3.65 12.68 11.29
N PHE A 178 4.10 13.36 12.34
CA PHE A 178 4.26 12.76 13.66
C PHE A 178 3.69 13.65 14.78
N PRO A 179 3.33 13.04 15.93
CA PRO A 179 2.99 13.76 17.16
C PRO A 179 4.13 14.63 17.68
N SER A 180 3.91 15.29 18.82
CA SER A 180 4.96 16.08 19.47
C SER A 180 6.24 15.25 19.74
N PRO A 181 7.41 15.66 19.22
CA PRO A 181 8.69 15.03 19.51
C PRO A 181 9.17 15.34 20.93
N GLU A 182 8.39 16.12 21.70
CA GLU A 182 8.77 16.48 23.07
C GLU A 182 8.49 15.35 24.07
N THR A 183 7.55 14.47 23.72
CA THR A 183 7.27 13.26 24.49
C THR A 183 8.26 12.15 24.13
N PRO A 184 8.70 11.33 25.10
CA PRO A 184 9.57 10.18 24.82
C PRO A 184 8.97 9.23 23.76
N GLU A 185 7.65 9.01 23.80
CA GLU A 185 6.93 8.14 22.87
C GLU A 185 6.88 8.72 21.45
N GLY A 186 6.57 10.01 21.32
CA GLY A 186 6.52 10.70 20.02
C GLY A 186 7.89 10.74 19.35
N TYR A 187 8.93 11.06 20.11
CA TYR A 187 10.31 11.04 19.60
C TYR A 187 10.77 9.63 19.23
N TRP A 188 10.42 8.62 20.04
CA TRP A 188 10.72 7.22 19.74
C TRP A 188 10.04 6.76 18.45
N ALA A 189 8.75 7.07 18.26
CA ALA A 189 8.02 6.68 17.06
C ALA A 189 8.62 7.32 15.80
N LEU A 190 8.94 8.62 15.84
CA LEU A 190 9.62 9.32 14.76
C LEU A 190 10.94 8.64 14.40
N ALA A 191 11.81 8.43 15.39
CA ALA A 191 13.12 7.83 15.16
C ALA A 191 13.02 6.39 14.60
N LYS A 192 12.11 5.58 15.12
CA LYS A 192 11.91 4.20 14.64
C LYS A 192 11.34 4.14 13.23
N ALA A 193 10.40 5.03 12.88
CA ALA A 193 9.91 5.14 11.51
C ALA A 193 11.01 5.57 10.53
N CYS A 194 11.79 6.60 10.86
CA CYS A 194 12.92 7.03 10.05
C CYS A 194 13.96 5.91 9.86
N GLN A 195 14.23 5.10 10.90
CA GLN A 195 15.10 3.92 10.78
C GLN A 195 14.53 2.89 9.81
N GLY A 196 13.22 2.61 9.88
CA GLY A 196 12.52 1.70 8.98
C GLY A 196 12.58 2.15 7.51
N VAL A 197 12.27 3.43 7.26
CA VAL A 197 12.37 4.05 5.93
C VAL A 197 13.80 3.94 5.40
N ALA A 198 14.80 4.30 6.21
CA ALA A 198 16.20 4.24 5.80
C ALA A 198 16.69 2.81 5.53
N GLU A 199 16.19 1.81 6.25
CA GLU A 199 16.49 0.39 5.99
C GLU A 199 15.92 -0.07 4.65
N ALA A 200 14.65 0.22 4.39
CA ALA A 200 13.99 -0.14 3.14
C ALA A 200 14.59 0.58 1.92
N CYS A 201 14.85 1.90 2.02
CA CYS A 201 15.52 2.65 0.97
C CYS A 201 16.89 2.06 0.60
N ARG A 202 17.68 1.62 1.60
CA ARG A 202 18.97 0.97 1.35
C ARG A 202 18.81 -0.38 0.68
N ALA A 203 17.85 -1.19 1.13
CA ALA A 203 17.62 -2.53 0.58
C ALA A 203 17.11 -2.49 -0.87
N LEU A 204 16.25 -1.51 -1.19
CA LEU A 204 15.62 -1.36 -2.51
C LEU A 204 16.37 -0.40 -3.45
N GLY A 205 17.46 0.22 -2.98
CA GLY A 205 18.25 1.14 -3.80
C GLY A 205 17.54 2.45 -4.15
N THR A 206 16.60 2.91 -3.31
CA THR A 206 15.74 4.07 -3.57
C THR A 206 16.10 5.26 -2.66
N PRO A 207 17.00 6.17 -3.08
CA PRO A 207 17.39 7.32 -2.27
C PRO A 207 16.22 8.28 -2.00
N VAL A 208 16.20 8.88 -0.81
CA VAL A 208 15.32 10.00 -0.48
C VAL A 208 15.91 11.27 -1.10
N THR A 209 15.18 11.88 -2.03
CA THR A 209 15.64 13.05 -2.82
C THR A 209 15.02 14.37 -2.37
N GLY A 210 14.00 14.31 -1.53
CA GLY A 210 13.30 15.45 -0.97
C GLY A 210 12.26 14.98 0.05
N GLY A 211 11.67 15.91 0.79
CA GLY A 211 10.67 15.55 1.78
C GLY A 211 10.16 16.73 2.59
N ASN A 212 9.26 16.42 3.50
CA ASN A 212 8.69 17.33 4.47
C ASN A 212 8.57 16.64 5.84
N VAL A 213 8.76 17.41 6.91
CA VAL A 213 8.58 16.93 8.28
C VAL A 213 7.57 17.83 8.97
N SER A 214 6.39 17.27 9.24
CA SER A 214 5.34 17.88 10.06
C SER A 214 5.36 17.25 11.44
N LEU A 215 5.68 18.03 12.46
CA LEU A 215 5.69 17.61 13.87
C LEU A 215 4.57 18.31 14.63
N TYR A 216 4.33 17.89 15.88
CA TYR A 216 3.29 18.46 16.73
C TYR A 216 1.86 18.25 16.20
N ASN A 217 1.66 17.16 15.44
CA ASN A 217 0.34 16.78 14.94
C ASN A 217 -0.46 16.09 16.06
N GLU A 218 -1.11 16.91 16.88
CA GLU A 218 -1.98 16.46 17.96
C GLU A 218 -3.10 17.47 18.16
N THR A 219 -4.28 16.96 18.49
CA THR A 219 -5.43 17.79 18.89
C THR A 219 -5.64 17.67 20.39
N ARG A 220 -6.40 18.59 20.99
CA ARG A 220 -6.81 18.45 22.40
C ARG A 220 -8.26 18.00 22.47
N GLN A 221 -8.51 17.00 23.30
CA GLN A 221 -9.87 16.61 23.66
C GLN A 221 -10.52 17.70 24.54
N ALA A 222 -11.84 17.61 24.75
CA ALA A 222 -12.59 18.60 25.53
C ALA A 222 -12.11 18.73 26.98
N ASP A 223 -11.51 17.68 27.54
CA ASP A 223 -10.91 17.65 28.88
C ASP A 223 -9.45 18.17 28.91
N GLY A 224 -8.91 18.61 27.77
CA GLY A 224 -7.54 19.10 27.60
C GLY A 224 -6.49 18.03 27.30
N THR A 225 -6.86 16.75 27.30
CA THR A 225 -5.96 15.62 27.03
C THR A 225 -5.48 15.66 25.57
N PRO A 226 -4.16 15.53 25.30
CA PRO A 226 -3.66 15.47 23.93
C PRO A 226 -4.12 14.17 23.26
N CYS A 227 -4.57 14.30 22.02
CA CYS A 227 -4.95 13.24 21.10
C CYS A 227 -3.98 13.29 19.91
N PRO A 228 -2.86 12.56 19.98
CA PRO A 228 -1.87 12.53 18.91
C PRO A 228 -2.41 11.77 17.69
N ILE A 229 -1.97 12.16 16.50
CA ILE A 229 -2.23 11.34 15.30
C ILE A 229 -1.49 10.00 15.40
N GLN A 230 -1.92 9.04 14.59
CA GLN A 230 -1.08 7.88 14.30
C GLN A 230 0.18 8.33 13.53
N PRO A 231 1.37 7.82 13.87
CA PRO A 231 2.58 8.01 13.05
C PRO A 231 2.29 7.72 11.57
N THR A 232 2.60 8.68 10.70
CA THR A 232 2.25 8.60 9.27
C THR A 232 3.46 8.99 8.40
N PRO A 233 4.43 8.08 8.20
CA PRO A 233 5.54 8.28 7.27
C PRO A 233 5.06 8.03 5.83
N VAL A 234 4.48 9.05 5.20
CA VAL A 234 3.98 8.93 3.83
C VAL A 234 5.13 8.88 2.84
N ILE A 235 5.15 7.87 1.97
CA ILE A 235 6.19 7.68 0.97
C ILE A 235 5.61 7.93 -0.41
N GLY A 236 6.04 9.01 -1.06
CA GLY A 236 5.87 9.18 -2.50
C GLY A 236 7.06 8.58 -3.24
N MET A 237 6.81 7.82 -4.30
CA MET A 237 7.90 7.20 -5.08
C MET A 237 7.70 7.41 -6.58
N VAL A 238 8.81 7.67 -7.27
CA VAL A 238 8.85 7.76 -8.73
C VAL A 238 9.65 6.59 -9.30
N GLY A 239 9.12 6.02 -10.37
CA GLY A 239 9.79 4.96 -11.13
C GLY A 239 9.86 5.27 -12.62
N LEU A 240 10.82 4.63 -13.29
CA LEU A 240 11.02 4.77 -14.72
C LEU A 240 10.50 3.56 -15.48
N ILE A 241 9.80 3.82 -16.58
CA ILE A 241 9.38 2.81 -17.54
C ILE A 241 10.07 3.14 -18.86
N GLU A 242 10.89 2.24 -19.38
CA GLU A 242 11.58 2.44 -20.66
C GLU A 242 10.63 2.36 -21.86
N ASP A 243 9.61 1.49 -21.77
CA ASP A 243 8.58 1.35 -22.79
C ASP A 243 7.19 1.18 -22.17
N HIS A 244 6.41 2.25 -22.15
CA HIS A 244 5.08 2.27 -21.56
C HIS A 244 4.06 1.35 -22.26
N ARG A 245 4.41 0.77 -23.41
CA ARG A 245 3.55 -0.23 -24.08
C ARG A 245 3.61 -1.60 -23.39
N MET A 246 4.59 -1.79 -22.51
CA MET A 246 4.77 -3.02 -21.73
C MET A 246 4.09 -2.95 -20.37
N THR A 247 3.48 -1.82 -20.00
CA THR A 247 2.76 -1.71 -18.72
C THR A 247 1.51 -2.58 -18.73
N VAL A 248 1.16 -3.12 -17.58
CA VAL A 248 -0.10 -3.85 -17.36
C VAL A 248 -0.98 -3.09 -16.38
N THR A 249 -2.27 -3.46 -16.35
CA THR A 249 -3.25 -2.94 -15.39
C THR A 249 -3.49 -3.94 -14.27
N MET A 250 -4.16 -3.52 -13.19
CA MET A 250 -4.61 -4.42 -12.12
C MET A 250 -5.80 -5.30 -12.53
N GLY A 251 -6.63 -4.83 -13.47
CA GLY A 251 -7.81 -5.56 -13.91
C GLY A 251 -7.50 -6.80 -14.74
N TRP A 252 -8.21 -7.90 -14.49
CA TRP A 252 -8.07 -9.14 -15.27
C TRP A 252 -8.35 -8.92 -16.76
N PRO A 253 -7.39 -9.21 -17.65
CA PRO A 253 -7.47 -8.77 -19.05
C PRO A 253 -8.24 -9.75 -19.94
N ALA A 254 -8.26 -11.04 -19.57
CA ALA A 254 -8.93 -12.11 -20.33
C ALA A 254 -9.38 -13.25 -19.41
N ALA A 255 -10.44 -13.95 -19.82
CA ALA A 255 -10.86 -15.19 -19.16
C ALA A 255 -9.88 -16.34 -19.46
N ASP A 256 -9.98 -17.42 -18.69
CA ASP A 256 -9.19 -18.65 -18.82
C ASP A 256 -7.67 -18.47 -18.62
N GLN A 257 -7.27 -17.32 -18.05
CA GLN A 257 -5.92 -17.11 -17.55
C GLN A 257 -5.80 -17.62 -16.11
N ASP A 258 -4.64 -18.15 -15.77
CA ASP A 258 -4.32 -18.58 -14.42
C ASP A 258 -4.07 -17.36 -13.52
N ILE A 259 -4.60 -17.43 -12.30
CA ILE A 259 -4.34 -16.47 -11.24
C ILE A 259 -3.27 -17.06 -10.33
N TRP A 260 -2.17 -16.33 -10.18
CA TRP A 260 -1.05 -16.70 -9.32
C TRP A 260 -0.81 -15.66 -8.24
N LEU A 261 -0.38 -16.12 -7.07
CA LEU A 261 0.22 -15.29 -6.05
C LEU A 261 1.74 -15.47 -6.11
N LEU A 262 2.47 -14.37 -6.21
CA LEU A 262 3.93 -14.34 -6.08
C LEU A 262 4.30 -13.79 -4.70
N GLY A 263 5.31 -14.39 -4.08
CA GLY A 263 5.81 -14.04 -2.76
C GLY A 263 5.20 -14.87 -1.63
N VAL A 264 4.93 -14.27 -0.46
CA VAL A 264 4.54 -15.03 0.75
C VAL A 264 3.23 -15.81 0.53
N PRO A 265 3.19 -17.15 0.74
CA PRO A 265 2.02 -17.98 0.41
C PRO A 265 0.86 -17.83 1.42
N LEU A 266 -0.37 -18.17 1.00
CA LEU A 266 -1.59 -17.98 1.81
C LEU A 266 -1.82 -19.03 2.91
N ALA A 267 -1.34 -20.25 2.68
CA ALA A 267 -1.72 -21.45 3.44
C ALA A 267 -0.68 -21.88 4.48
N THR A 268 0.18 -20.96 4.93
CA THR A 268 1.27 -21.24 5.88
C THR A 268 1.25 -20.25 7.03
N VAL A 269 1.56 -20.73 8.24
CA VAL A 269 1.85 -19.83 9.37
C VAL A 269 3.19 -19.14 9.09
N ASP A 270 3.15 -17.83 8.88
CA ASP A 270 4.32 -17.02 8.51
C ASP A 270 4.25 -15.67 9.23
N GLU A 271 5.34 -15.25 9.88
CA GLU A 271 5.40 -13.97 10.61
C GLU A 271 5.31 -12.73 9.69
N ARG A 272 5.47 -12.94 8.38
CA ARG A 272 5.32 -11.91 7.33
C ARG A 272 3.87 -11.68 6.94
N VAL A 273 2.92 -12.46 7.47
CA VAL A 273 1.47 -12.30 7.24
C VAL A 273 0.71 -12.39 8.57
N SER A 274 -0.14 -11.41 8.88
CA SER A 274 -0.85 -11.35 10.16
C SER A 274 -2.18 -10.59 10.07
N LEU A 275 -3.09 -10.88 11.02
CA LEU A 275 -4.25 -10.03 11.28
C LEU A 275 -3.92 -8.83 12.19
N GLY A 276 -2.76 -8.84 12.87
CA GLY A 276 -2.31 -7.72 13.69
C GLY A 276 -2.14 -6.45 12.86
N GLY A 277 -2.81 -5.38 13.25
CA GLY A 277 -2.84 -4.12 12.50
C GLY A 277 -3.62 -4.14 11.18
N SER A 278 -4.29 -5.25 10.84
CA SER A 278 -5.02 -5.37 9.56
C SER A 278 -6.28 -4.51 9.50
N SER A 279 -6.69 -4.14 8.28
CA SER A 279 -8.00 -3.56 8.00
C SER A 279 -9.14 -4.47 8.45
N TYR A 280 -8.99 -5.80 8.33
CA TYR A 280 -9.99 -6.74 8.85
C TYR A 280 -10.20 -6.60 10.36
N LEU A 281 -9.12 -6.56 11.13
CA LEU A 281 -9.19 -6.42 12.58
C LEU A 281 -9.81 -5.08 12.99
N ALA A 282 -9.44 -4.00 12.29
CA ALA A 282 -9.98 -2.66 12.52
C ALA A 282 -11.47 -2.56 12.16
N THR A 283 -11.86 -2.97 10.95
CA THR A 283 -13.22 -2.77 10.43
C THR A 283 -14.23 -3.77 11.01
N ILE A 284 -13.85 -5.03 11.21
CA ILE A 284 -14.79 -6.08 11.67
C ILE A 284 -14.87 -6.15 13.18
N HIS A 285 -13.74 -5.95 13.88
CA HIS A 285 -13.67 -6.11 15.34
C HIS A 285 -13.46 -4.80 16.09
N GLY A 286 -13.26 -3.67 15.40
CA GLY A 286 -13.03 -2.38 16.03
C GLY A 286 -11.70 -2.29 16.79
N GLN A 287 -10.73 -3.14 16.43
CA GLN A 287 -9.47 -3.29 17.17
C GLN A 287 -8.29 -2.83 16.32
N THR A 288 -7.40 -2.01 16.90
CA THR A 288 -6.07 -1.70 16.33
C THR A 288 -5.03 -2.20 17.32
N THR A 289 -4.64 -3.46 17.17
CA THR A 289 -3.74 -4.17 18.07
C THR A 289 -3.00 -5.27 17.31
N GLY A 290 -2.16 -6.04 18.00
CA GLY A 290 -1.28 -7.02 17.39
C GLY A 290 -0.04 -6.37 16.82
N ARG A 291 1.02 -7.17 16.66
CA ARG A 291 2.21 -6.70 15.96
C ARG A 291 1.96 -6.79 14.45
N PRO A 292 2.26 -5.73 13.67
CA PRO A 292 2.17 -5.77 12.21
C PRO A 292 3.07 -6.87 11.63
N PRO A 293 2.76 -7.34 10.41
CA PRO A 293 3.57 -8.34 9.74
C PRO A 293 5.02 -7.87 9.52
N ARG A 294 5.98 -8.77 9.72
CA ARG A 294 7.40 -8.46 9.49
C ARG A 294 7.67 -8.19 8.01
N GLN A 295 8.43 -7.14 7.71
CA GLN A 295 8.84 -6.82 6.34
C GLN A 295 10.15 -7.53 5.98
N ASP A 296 10.09 -8.40 4.97
CA ASP A 296 11.24 -9.11 4.39
C ASP A 296 11.73 -8.36 3.15
N LEU A 297 12.63 -7.40 3.37
CA LEU A 297 13.12 -6.50 2.32
C LEU A 297 13.91 -7.22 1.22
N ALA A 298 14.51 -8.38 1.52
CA ALA A 298 15.23 -9.17 0.53
C ALA A 298 14.25 -9.87 -0.42
N LEU A 299 13.19 -10.47 0.15
CA LEU A 299 12.11 -11.05 -0.65
C LEU A 299 11.37 -9.97 -1.47
N GLU A 300 11.14 -8.77 -0.91
CA GLU A 300 10.58 -7.64 -1.64
C GLU A 300 11.42 -7.30 -2.87
N ALA A 301 12.74 -7.11 -2.71
CA ALA A 301 13.63 -6.81 -3.84
C ALA A 301 13.56 -7.90 -4.93
N ALA A 302 13.67 -9.18 -4.54
CA ALA A 302 13.64 -10.30 -5.47
C ALA A 302 12.29 -10.43 -6.21
N LEU A 303 11.17 -10.29 -5.47
CA LEU A 303 9.82 -10.33 -6.03
C LEU A 303 9.61 -9.19 -7.03
N GLN A 304 10.00 -7.97 -6.68
CA GLN A 304 9.81 -6.80 -7.52
C GLN A 304 10.64 -6.88 -8.80
N ASP A 305 11.89 -7.31 -8.72
CA ASP A 305 12.76 -7.55 -9.88
C ASP A 305 12.18 -8.61 -10.82
N LEU A 306 11.76 -9.75 -10.25
CA LEU A 306 11.10 -10.83 -10.99
C LEU A 306 9.83 -10.34 -11.69
N LEU A 307 8.96 -9.62 -10.97
CA LEU A 307 7.69 -9.12 -11.50
C LEU A 307 7.90 -8.22 -12.70
N ARG A 308 8.83 -7.25 -12.61
CA ARG A 308 9.14 -6.36 -13.73
C ARG A 308 9.68 -7.15 -14.93
N SER A 309 10.50 -8.18 -14.71
CA SER A 309 10.99 -9.07 -15.77
C SER A 309 9.87 -9.87 -16.44
N LEU A 310 8.94 -10.43 -15.66
CA LEU A 310 7.80 -11.21 -16.16
C LEU A 310 6.81 -10.35 -16.96
N ILE A 311 6.57 -9.10 -16.54
CA ILE A 311 5.73 -8.16 -17.29
C ILE A 311 6.43 -7.77 -18.61
N ARG A 312 7.72 -7.40 -18.56
CA ARG A 312 8.51 -7.02 -19.74
C ARG A 312 8.68 -8.16 -20.76
N SER A 313 8.61 -9.42 -20.33
CA SER A 313 8.66 -10.58 -21.22
C SER A 313 7.28 -11.02 -21.74
N GLY A 314 6.20 -10.38 -21.29
CA GLY A 314 4.83 -10.72 -21.68
C GLY A 314 4.31 -12.04 -21.07
N VAL A 315 4.96 -12.53 -20.00
CA VAL A 315 4.47 -13.69 -19.23
C VAL A 315 3.29 -13.28 -18.36
N VAL A 316 3.41 -12.14 -17.67
CA VAL A 316 2.35 -11.56 -16.85
C VAL A 316 1.56 -10.54 -17.66
N THR A 317 0.23 -10.67 -17.66
CA THR A 317 -0.67 -9.78 -18.43
C THR A 317 -1.50 -8.82 -17.57
N ALA A 318 -1.53 -9.04 -16.25
CA ALA A 318 -2.06 -8.12 -15.24
C ALA A 318 -1.36 -8.40 -13.91
N ALA A 319 -1.17 -7.37 -13.10
CA ALA A 319 -0.54 -7.46 -11.79
C ALA A 319 -1.20 -6.49 -10.82
N HIS A 320 -1.38 -6.93 -9.59
CA HIS A 320 -1.93 -6.13 -8.50
C HIS A 320 -1.32 -6.56 -7.17
N ASP A 321 -0.83 -5.62 -6.38
CA ASP A 321 -0.30 -5.92 -5.05
C ASP A 321 -1.41 -6.41 -4.09
N ALA A 322 -1.03 -7.21 -3.08
CA ALA A 322 -1.94 -7.59 -2.00
C ALA A 322 -1.59 -6.81 -0.73
N GLY A 323 -2.09 -5.58 -0.65
CA GLY A 323 -1.90 -4.65 0.48
C GLY A 323 -2.98 -4.78 1.56
N GLU A 324 -3.62 -3.66 1.88
CA GLU A 324 -4.70 -3.56 2.86
C GLU A 324 -5.92 -4.44 2.47
N GLY A 325 -6.51 -5.12 3.44
CA GLY A 325 -7.58 -6.10 3.22
C GLY A 325 -7.10 -7.48 2.74
N GLY A 326 -5.82 -7.62 2.41
CA GLY A 326 -5.18 -8.88 2.03
C GLY A 326 -5.55 -9.35 0.62
N TRP A 327 -5.17 -10.59 0.29
CA TRP A 327 -5.29 -11.11 -1.07
C TRP A 327 -6.73 -11.18 -1.59
N LEU A 328 -7.71 -11.39 -0.71
CA LEU A 328 -9.10 -11.51 -1.14
C LEU A 328 -9.65 -10.15 -1.63
N VAL A 329 -9.28 -9.06 -0.96
CA VAL A 329 -9.66 -7.70 -1.41
C VAL A 329 -8.95 -7.38 -2.73
N ALA A 330 -7.64 -7.63 -2.83
CA ALA A 330 -6.90 -7.46 -4.09
C ALA A 330 -7.51 -8.27 -5.26
N LEU A 331 -7.92 -9.52 -4.99
CA LEU A 331 -8.62 -10.34 -5.99
C LEU A 331 -9.92 -9.69 -6.45
N VAL A 332 -10.72 -9.18 -5.52
CA VAL A 332 -11.97 -8.46 -5.83
C VAL A 332 -11.69 -7.22 -6.66
N GLU A 333 -10.74 -6.37 -6.26
CA GLU A 333 -10.37 -5.15 -6.99
C GLU A 333 -10.01 -5.46 -8.44
N SER A 334 -9.19 -6.50 -8.65
CA SER A 334 -8.79 -6.96 -9.97
C SER A 334 -9.97 -7.52 -10.79
N CYS A 335 -10.92 -8.21 -10.15
CA CYS A 335 -12.18 -8.65 -10.79
C CYS A 335 -13.03 -7.45 -11.21
N LEU A 336 -13.18 -6.45 -10.34
CA LEU A 336 -13.99 -5.25 -10.58
C LEU A 336 -13.40 -4.39 -11.70
N LYS A 337 -12.08 -4.13 -11.68
CA LYS A 337 -11.40 -3.36 -12.74
C LYS A 337 -11.41 -4.11 -14.08
N GLY A 338 -11.21 -5.43 -14.04
CA GLY A 338 -11.24 -6.28 -15.24
C GLY A 338 -12.63 -6.58 -15.77
N ARG A 339 -13.68 -6.33 -14.98
CA ARG A 339 -15.08 -6.76 -15.22
C ARG A 339 -15.18 -8.25 -15.56
N ARG A 340 -14.43 -9.07 -14.82
CA ARG A 340 -14.33 -10.53 -15.00
C ARG A 340 -14.32 -11.21 -13.65
N GLY A 341 -14.92 -12.40 -13.59
CA GLY A 341 -14.93 -13.20 -12.37
C GLY A 341 -13.62 -13.91 -12.11
N ALA A 342 -13.60 -14.61 -10.98
CA ALA A 342 -12.50 -15.49 -10.60
C ALA A 342 -13.04 -16.71 -9.88
N ARG A 343 -12.42 -17.86 -10.14
CA ARG A 343 -12.63 -19.09 -9.38
C ARG A 343 -11.31 -19.50 -8.74
N VAL A 344 -11.24 -19.38 -7.43
CA VAL A 344 -10.10 -19.74 -6.61
C VAL A 344 -10.36 -21.05 -5.88
N GLN A 345 -9.36 -21.93 -5.90
CA GLN A 345 -9.38 -23.23 -5.26
C GLN A 345 -8.15 -23.35 -4.35
N LEU A 346 -8.39 -23.27 -3.05
CA LEU A 346 -7.36 -23.43 -2.03
C LEU A 346 -7.43 -24.85 -1.42
N PRO A 347 -6.30 -25.42 -0.99
CA PRO A 347 -6.31 -26.65 -0.22
C PRO A 347 -6.94 -26.40 1.16
N GLU A 348 -7.41 -27.47 1.82
CA GLU A 348 -7.73 -27.38 3.24
C GLU A 348 -6.46 -27.07 4.03
N THR A 349 -6.58 -26.16 4.99
CA THR A 349 -5.46 -25.73 5.83
C THR A 349 -5.87 -25.82 7.29
N GLY A 350 -4.89 -25.91 8.19
CA GLY A 350 -5.12 -25.77 9.63
C GLY A 350 -5.23 -24.31 10.10
N LEU A 351 -5.16 -23.34 9.19
CA LEU A 351 -5.26 -21.92 9.54
C LEU A 351 -6.70 -21.56 9.90
N ARG A 352 -6.85 -20.57 10.79
CA ARG A 352 -8.16 -19.96 11.00
C ARG A 352 -8.66 -19.34 9.68
N PRO A 353 -9.94 -19.52 9.31
CA PRO A 353 -10.48 -19.00 8.05
C PRO A 353 -10.30 -17.49 7.83
N ASP A 354 -10.46 -16.67 8.86
CA ASP A 354 -10.24 -15.22 8.82
C ASP A 354 -8.78 -14.86 8.52
N VAL A 355 -7.83 -15.59 9.11
CA VAL A 355 -6.39 -15.45 8.80
C VAL A 355 -6.14 -15.79 7.33
N LEU A 356 -6.67 -16.92 6.84
CA LEU A 356 -6.48 -17.33 5.44
C LEU A 356 -7.04 -16.28 4.45
N LEU A 357 -8.19 -15.69 4.74
CA LEU A 357 -8.89 -14.78 3.81
C LEU A 357 -8.38 -13.33 3.85
N PHE A 358 -8.05 -12.80 5.04
CA PHE A 358 -7.85 -11.37 5.23
C PHE A 358 -6.53 -10.96 5.89
N ALA A 359 -5.63 -11.89 6.19
CA ALA A 359 -4.33 -11.52 6.73
C ALA A 359 -3.52 -10.69 5.73
N GLU A 360 -2.93 -9.62 6.25
CA GLU A 360 -2.14 -8.65 5.51
C GLU A 360 -0.65 -8.92 5.68
N GLY A 361 0.16 -8.45 4.75
CA GLY A 361 1.59 -8.74 4.71
C GLY A 361 2.21 -8.26 3.41
N GLY A 362 3.47 -7.83 3.51
CA GLY A 362 4.26 -7.39 2.36
C GLY A 362 4.65 -8.55 1.45
N ALA A 363 5.36 -8.24 0.36
CA ALA A 363 5.88 -9.17 -0.62
C ALA A 363 4.84 -10.15 -1.15
N ARG A 364 3.67 -9.63 -1.56
CA ARG A 364 2.58 -10.40 -2.18
C ARG A 364 2.00 -9.64 -3.35
N VAL A 365 1.94 -10.28 -4.51
CA VAL A 365 1.37 -9.73 -5.75
C VAL A 365 0.54 -10.81 -6.44
N LEU A 366 -0.70 -10.49 -6.77
CA LEU A 366 -1.56 -11.30 -7.64
C LEU A 366 -1.25 -10.98 -9.09
N VAL A 367 -1.07 -12.02 -9.91
CA VAL A 367 -0.80 -11.89 -11.34
C VAL A 367 -1.70 -12.78 -12.18
N SER A 368 -2.07 -12.29 -13.36
CA SER A 368 -2.79 -13.06 -14.38
C SER A 368 -1.82 -13.52 -15.47
N VAL A 369 -1.84 -14.82 -15.76
CA VAL A 369 -0.88 -15.50 -16.64
C VAL A 369 -1.62 -16.37 -17.67
N PRO A 370 -1.38 -16.23 -18.98
CA PRO A 370 -1.89 -17.18 -19.96
C PRO A 370 -1.44 -18.60 -19.64
N ALA A 371 -2.34 -19.59 -19.69
CA ALA A 371 -2.04 -20.96 -19.25
C ALA A 371 -0.79 -21.59 -19.91
N HIS A 372 -0.48 -21.23 -21.16
CA HIS A 372 0.71 -21.71 -21.87
C HIS A 372 2.04 -21.09 -21.40
N GLN A 373 1.99 -20.08 -20.52
CA GLN A 373 3.16 -19.40 -19.94
C GLN A 373 3.41 -19.80 -18.48
N SER A 374 2.53 -20.61 -17.87
CA SER A 374 2.62 -20.98 -16.45
C SER A 374 3.96 -21.66 -16.09
N ASP A 375 4.49 -22.53 -16.97
CA ASP A 375 5.81 -23.15 -16.77
C ASP A 375 6.94 -22.12 -16.75
N ARG A 376 6.86 -21.08 -17.59
CA ARG A 376 7.86 -20.00 -17.63
C ARG A 376 7.82 -19.15 -16.37
N LEU A 377 6.62 -18.86 -15.85
CA LEU A 377 6.46 -18.18 -14.57
C LEU A 377 7.14 -18.98 -13.45
N GLN A 378 6.83 -20.27 -13.33
CA GLN A 378 7.38 -21.13 -12.28
C GLN A 378 8.91 -21.26 -12.37
N GLN A 379 9.45 -21.42 -13.59
CA GLN A 379 10.90 -21.47 -13.81
C GLN A 379 11.58 -20.15 -13.40
N ALA A 380 11.02 -19.01 -13.78
CA ALA A 380 11.56 -17.70 -13.43
C ALA A 380 11.47 -17.45 -11.91
N ALA A 381 10.34 -17.81 -11.29
CA ALA A 381 10.14 -17.69 -9.85
C ALA A 381 11.14 -18.56 -9.05
N GLY A 382 11.32 -19.82 -9.46
CA GLY A 382 12.32 -20.71 -8.88
C GLY A 382 13.77 -20.23 -9.06
N GLY A 383 14.08 -19.62 -10.21
CA GLY A 383 15.40 -19.02 -10.45
C GLY A 383 15.69 -17.77 -9.62
N ALA A 384 14.65 -17.05 -9.18
CA ALA A 384 14.74 -15.87 -8.33
C ALA A 384 14.53 -16.16 -6.83
N ASP A 385 14.31 -17.44 -6.46
CA ASP A 385 13.95 -17.87 -5.10
C ASP A 385 12.71 -17.14 -4.53
N VAL A 386 11.76 -16.83 -5.42
CA VAL A 386 10.48 -16.20 -5.05
C VAL A 386 9.40 -17.29 -5.04
N PRO A 387 8.70 -17.53 -3.92
CA PRO A 387 7.61 -18.49 -3.92
C PRO A 387 6.50 -18.07 -4.88
N CYS A 388 5.89 -19.04 -5.56
CA CYS A 388 4.73 -18.80 -6.41
C CYS A 388 3.65 -19.87 -6.16
N GLN A 389 2.40 -19.44 -6.04
CA GLN A 389 1.26 -20.32 -5.76
C GLN A 389 0.16 -20.04 -6.78
N ARG A 390 -0.28 -21.07 -7.52
CA ARG A 390 -1.48 -20.97 -8.35
C ARG A 390 -2.70 -20.96 -7.45
N LEU A 391 -3.53 -19.93 -7.56
CA LEU A 391 -4.75 -19.79 -6.77
C LEU A 391 -5.99 -20.26 -7.52
N GLY A 392 -6.05 -20.01 -8.83
CA GLY A 392 -7.28 -20.21 -9.57
C GLY A 392 -7.21 -19.76 -11.02
N VAL A 393 -8.37 -19.44 -11.57
CA VAL A 393 -8.54 -18.98 -12.96
C VAL A 393 -9.46 -17.77 -13.03
N VAL A 394 -9.19 -16.88 -13.97
CA VAL A 394 -10.11 -15.81 -14.37
C VAL A 394 -11.28 -16.43 -15.13
N THR A 395 -12.51 -16.04 -14.79
CA THR A 395 -13.73 -16.57 -15.42
C THR A 395 -14.44 -15.49 -16.24
N ALA A 396 -15.11 -15.90 -17.32
CA ALA A 396 -15.95 -15.01 -18.12
C ALA A 396 -17.24 -14.61 -17.38
N THR A 397 -17.74 -15.47 -16.51
CA THR A 397 -18.89 -15.20 -15.65
C THR A 397 -18.53 -14.12 -14.63
N PRO A 398 -19.33 -13.06 -14.45
CA PRO A 398 -19.04 -11.98 -13.52
C PRO A 398 -19.37 -12.36 -12.07
N ALA A 399 -18.76 -13.45 -11.59
CA ALA A 399 -18.91 -13.94 -10.23
C ALA A 399 -17.56 -14.32 -9.63
N LEU A 400 -17.40 -14.04 -8.34
CA LEU A 400 -16.28 -14.50 -7.53
C LEU A 400 -16.67 -15.80 -6.82
N GLN A 401 -15.82 -16.82 -6.90
CA GLN A 401 -15.96 -18.08 -6.17
C GLN A 401 -14.65 -18.41 -5.47
N VAL A 402 -14.72 -18.60 -4.15
CA VAL A 402 -13.60 -19.09 -3.32
C VAL A 402 -14.00 -20.41 -2.69
N VAL A 403 -13.29 -21.47 -3.07
CA VAL A 403 -13.48 -22.83 -2.57
C VAL A 403 -12.24 -23.23 -1.78
N VAL A 404 -12.43 -23.76 -0.58
CA VAL A 404 -11.36 -24.30 0.25
C VAL A 404 -11.63 -25.78 0.48
N GLY A 405 -10.69 -26.63 0.10
CA GLY A 405 -10.94 -28.08 0.03
C GLY A 405 -12.06 -28.39 -0.96
N HIS A 406 -13.14 -28.96 -0.46
CA HIS A 406 -14.35 -29.24 -1.25
C HIS A 406 -15.53 -28.32 -0.94
N GLN A 407 -15.36 -27.36 -0.02
CA GLN A 407 -16.45 -26.51 0.45
C GLN A 407 -16.36 -25.09 -0.15
N PRO A 408 -17.45 -24.58 -0.77
CA PRO A 408 -17.52 -23.18 -1.16
C PRO A 408 -17.61 -22.31 0.10
N TRP A 409 -16.64 -21.42 0.30
CA TRP A 409 -16.63 -20.48 1.43
C TRP A 409 -17.24 -19.13 1.06
N LEU A 410 -17.06 -18.71 -0.20
CA LEU A 410 -17.56 -17.43 -0.70
C LEU A 410 -18.02 -17.57 -2.15
N THR A 411 -19.22 -17.07 -2.44
CA THR A 411 -19.71 -16.84 -3.80
C THR A 411 -20.37 -15.47 -3.84
N ALA A 412 -19.96 -14.62 -4.79
CA ALA A 412 -20.45 -13.25 -4.87
C ALA A 412 -20.70 -12.85 -6.33
N ASP A 413 -21.77 -12.08 -6.54
CA ASP A 413 -22.02 -11.39 -7.80
C ASP A 413 -21.18 -10.12 -7.88
N LEU A 414 -20.44 -9.91 -8.98
CA LEU A 414 -19.54 -8.77 -9.10
C LEU A 414 -20.28 -7.43 -9.23
N ALA A 415 -21.49 -7.40 -9.79
CA ALA A 415 -22.24 -6.16 -9.88
C ALA A 415 -22.69 -5.69 -8.49
N HIS A 416 -23.04 -6.63 -7.61
CA HIS A 416 -23.31 -6.34 -6.20
C HIS A 416 -22.08 -5.76 -5.48
N LEU A 417 -20.92 -6.42 -5.60
CA LEU A 417 -19.68 -5.94 -4.98
C LEU A 417 -19.26 -4.57 -5.52
N ALA A 418 -19.36 -4.35 -6.84
CA ALA A 418 -19.07 -3.06 -7.47
C ALA A 418 -19.94 -1.93 -6.91
N CYS A 419 -21.23 -2.20 -6.67
CA CYS A 419 -22.15 -1.22 -6.10
C CYS A 419 -21.74 -0.83 -4.67
N ILE A 420 -21.32 -1.80 -3.84
CA ILE A 420 -20.86 -1.53 -2.48
C ILE A 420 -19.59 -0.67 -2.52
N ASP A 421 -18.59 -1.13 -3.25
CA ASP A 421 -17.26 -0.54 -3.40
C ASP A 421 -17.34 0.91 -3.91
N GLU A 422 -18.04 1.15 -5.03
CA GLU A 422 -18.07 2.49 -5.63
C GLU A 422 -18.96 3.48 -4.87
N GLN A 423 -19.91 3.03 -4.06
CA GLN A 423 -20.84 3.89 -3.33
C GLN A 423 -20.45 4.13 -1.87
N ALA A 424 -19.43 3.45 -1.36
CA ALA A 424 -18.97 3.57 0.03
C ALA A 424 -18.66 5.03 0.43
N ILE A 425 -17.87 5.74 -0.39
CA ILE A 425 -17.52 7.15 -0.17
C ILE A 425 -18.71 8.08 -0.48
N PRO A 426 -19.38 8.00 -1.67
CA PRO A 426 -20.53 8.84 -1.97
C PRO A 426 -21.64 8.84 -0.92
N ARG A 427 -21.96 7.68 -0.33
CA ARG A 427 -23.00 7.58 0.70
C ARG A 427 -22.66 8.40 1.94
N ARG A 428 -21.40 8.37 2.38
CA ARG A 428 -20.92 9.08 3.58
C ARG A 428 -20.86 10.58 3.39
N ILE A 429 -20.44 11.04 2.21
CA ILE A 429 -20.43 12.47 1.87
C ILE A 429 -21.86 13.03 1.83
N LYS A 430 -22.80 12.31 1.20
CA LYS A 430 -24.21 12.75 1.11
C LYS A 430 -24.92 12.73 2.46
N SER A 431 -24.58 11.83 3.38
CA SER A 431 -25.21 11.78 4.71
C SER A 431 -24.83 12.93 5.64
N GLN A 432 -23.79 13.71 5.28
CA GLN A 432 -23.32 14.86 6.07
C GLN A 432 -23.77 16.22 5.49
N ALA A 433 -24.42 16.22 4.31
CA ALA A 433 -25.03 17.37 3.66
C ALA A 433 -26.54 17.36 3.89
#